data_AF-A0A660ZYH8-F1
#
_entry.id   AF-A0A660ZYH8-F1
#
_cell.length_a   1.000
_cell.length_b   1.000
_cell.length_c   1.000
_cell.angle_alpha   90.00
_cell.angle_beta   90.00
_cell.angle_gamma   90.00
#
_symmetry.space_group_name_H-M   'P 1'
#
loop_
_entity.id
_entity.type
_entity.pdbx_description
1 polymer ?
#
loop_
_entity_poly.entity_id
_entity_poly.type
_entity_poly.pdbx_seq_one_letter_code
_entity_poly.pdbx_strand_id
1 'polypeptide(L)'
;MNRLLLHSTPVALALILSTLAPTAMAGALHPEVQLLDVGGQPVTRSGQAVSPMRSCGGCHDTKWIEAHSPHSSLGLGEPGGREYDAGPGSINRFDPLTYDRVSFDGEFTFGIADWLKRHGARHVGGGFATHDADGTPLTDLESAKAGAFTHALGDDGEAVVWDWQASGTAEMNCFLCHLPTPDDQARRLALAEGRFGDVATATLQGAGVAEQTASGWNYPGVAPDGT
;
A
#
# COMPACT_ATOMS: atom_id res chain seq x y z
N MET A 1 47.42 82.56 5.30
CA MET A 1 46.80 81.53 6.16
C MET A 1 45.61 80.97 5.41
N ASN A 2 45.70 79.76 4.85
CA ASN A 2 44.54 78.92 4.55
C ASN A 2 45.02 77.49 4.26
N ARG A 3 44.85 76.58 5.22
CA ARG A 3 45.11 75.15 5.07
C ARG A 3 43.86 74.51 4.45
N LEU A 4 43.95 74.04 3.20
CA LEU A 4 42.96 73.13 2.63
C LEU A 4 43.29 71.70 3.11
N LEU A 5 42.42 71.14 3.95
CA LEU A 5 42.41 69.72 4.31
C LEU A 5 41.24 69.07 3.54
N LEU A 6 41.51 68.50 2.36
CA LEU A 6 40.54 67.59 1.73
C LEU A 6 40.78 66.17 2.27
N HIS A 7 39.74 65.63 2.89
CA HIS A 7 39.69 64.30 3.46
C HIS A 7 39.41 63.29 2.34
N SER A 8 40.27 62.29 2.20
CA SER A 8 40.05 61.15 1.31
C SER A 8 39.03 60.19 1.96
N THR A 9 37.85 60.05 1.38
CA THR A 9 36.90 58.99 1.71
C THR A 9 37.30 57.71 0.95
N PRO A 10 37.46 56.56 1.62
CA PRO A 10 37.65 55.29 0.92
C PRO A 10 36.30 54.80 0.40
N VAL A 11 36.22 54.57 -0.92
CA VAL A 11 35.10 53.88 -1.55
C VAL A 11 35.22 52.39 -1.20
N ALA A 12 34.35 51.92 -0.30
CA ALA A 12 34.21 50.49 -0.02
C ALA A 12 33.48 49.83 -1.19
N LEU A 13 34.22 49.05 -1.98
CA LEU A 13 33.68 48.24 -3.07
C LEU A 13 32.98 47.00 -2.47
N ALA A 14 31.67 47.07 -2.31
CA ALA A 14 30.86 45.93 -1.89
C ALA A 14 30.72 44.95 -3.07
N LEU A 15 31.40 43.81 -2.99
CA LEU A 15 31.27 42.70 -3.94
C LEU A 15 29.94 41.99 -3.65
N ILE A 16 28.91 42.27 -4.45
CA ILE A 16 27.64 41.54 -4.40
C ILE A 16 27.88 40.18 -5.05
N LEU A 17 28.18 39.17 -4.24
CA LEU A 17 28.13 37.77 -4.65
C LEU A 17 26.64 37.41 -4.85
N SER A 18 26.15 37.56 -6.08
CA SER A 18 24.87 36.96 -6.48
C SER A 18 25.08 35.45 -6.49
N THR A 19 24.71 34.79 -5.40
CA THR A 19 24.53 33.35 -5.35
C THR A 19 23.30 33.02 -6.19
N LEU A 20 23.50 32.76 -7.48
CA LEU A 20 22.55 32.00 -8.28
C LEU A 20 22.44 30.63 -7.61
N ALA A 21 21.39 30.45 -6.82
CA ALA A 21 20.99 29.13 -6.36
C ALA A 21 20.77 28.26 -7.62
N PRO A 22 21.35 27.06 -7.70
CA PRO A 22 21.04 26.17 -8.79
C PRO A 22 19.55 25.85 -8.73
N THR A 23 18.80 26.25 -9.75
CA THR A 23 17.46 25.71 -9.99
C THR A 23 17.61 24.21 -10.23
N ALA A 24 17.36 23.42 -9.20
CA ALA A 24 17.20 21.98 -9.31
C ALA A 24 15.89 21.69 -10.07
N MET A 25 15.92 21.85 -11.38
CA MET A 25 14.96 21.18 -12.28
C MET A 25 15.64 19.94 -12.84
N ALA A 26 15.93 18.97 -11.98
CA ALA A 26 15.74 17.59 -12.41
C ALA A 26 14.23 17.44 -12.50
N GLY A 27 13.68 17.37 -13.71
CA GLY A 27 12.23 17.24 -13.90
C GLY A 27 11.75 16.05 -13.07
N ALA A 28 10.91 16.31 -12.08
CA ALA A 28 10.30 15.25 -11.29
C ALA A 28 9.53 14.36 -12.28
N LEU A 29 9.85 13.06 -12.30
CA LEU A 29 9.20 12.08 -13.18
C LEU A 29 7.72 11.89 -12.83
N HIS A 30 7.30 12.38 -11.67
CA HIS A 30 5.90 12.53 -11.26
C HIS A 30 5.64 13.98 -10.83
N PRO A 31 4.44 14.53 -11.08
CA PRO A 31 3.95 15.69 -10.32
C PRO A 31 3.79 15.32 -8.83
N GLU A 32 3.53 16.31 -7.98
CA GLU A 32 3.15 16.04 -6.58
C GLU A 32 1.95 15.08 -6.54
N VAL A 33 2.04 14.03 -5.73
CA VAL A 33 1.03 12.96 -5.64
C VAL A 33 0.13 13.25 -4.46
N GLN A 34 -1.17 13.35 -4.71
CA GLN A 34 -2.15 13.49 -3.64
C GLN A 34 -2.45 12.11 -3.02
N LEU A 35 -2.21 11.97 -1.71
CA LEU A 35 -2.58 10.81 -0.92
C LEU A 35 -4.07 10.89 -0.54
N LEU A 36 -4.82 9.92 -1.05
CA LEU A 36 -6.26 9.80 -0.91
C LEU A 36 -6.63 8.52 -0.17
N ASP A 37 -7.70 8.55 0.60
CA ASP A 37 -8.34 7.34 1.13
C ASP A 37 -9.19 6.63 0.07
N VAL A 38 -9.78 5.49 0.43
CA VAL A 38 -10.64 4.69 -0.47
C VAL A 38 -11.86 5.46 -0.99
N GLY A 39 -12.35 6.43 -0.21
CA GLY A 39 -13.45 7.33 -0.56
C GLY A 39 -13.02 8.51 -1.45
N GLY A 40 -11.72 8.63 -1.74
CA GLY A 40 -11.16 9.70 -2.56
C GLY A 40 -11.00 11.03 -1.80
N GLN A 41 -11.04 11.02 -0.48
CA GLN A 41 -10.75 12.21 0.33
C GLN A 41 -9.26 12.29 0.65
N PRO A 42 -8.68 13.50 0.76
CA PRO A 42 -7.33 13.67 1.28
C PRO A 42 -7.16 13.01 2.66
N VAL A 43 -6.12 12.20 2.81
CA VAL A 43 -5.89 11.42 4.04
C VAL A 43 -5.66 12.31 5.28
N THR A 44 -5.14 13.53 5.09
CA THR A 44 -5.00 14.53 6.16
C THR A 44 -6.32 15.09 6.67
N ARG A 45 -7.41 14.92 5.92
CA ARG A 45 -8.76 15.33 6.32
C ARG A 45 -9.56 14.19 6.92
N SER A 46 -9.43 13.00 6.36
CA SER A 46 -10.20 11.84 6.84
C SER A 46 -9.54 11.10 7.99
N GLY A 47 -8.21 11.17 8.11
CA GLY A 47 -7.44 10.35 9.06
C GLY A 47 -7.51 8.85 8.77
N GLN A 48 -8.02 8.47 7.59
CA GLN A 48 -8.16 7.08 7.17
C GLN A 48 -6.87 6.57 6.51
N ALA A 49 -6.80 5.26 6.31
CA ALA A 49 -5.75 4.63 5.53
C ALA A 49 -5.70 5.17 4.09
N VAL A 50 -4.50 5.29 3.55
CA VAL A 50 -4.29 5.65 2.15
C VAL A 50 -4.73 4.49 1.24
N SER A 51 -5.39 4.83 0.14
CA SER A 51 -5.64 3.95 -0.99
C SER A 51 -4.61 4.25 -2.08
N PRO A 52 -3.60 3.38 -2.31
CA PRO A 52 -2.71 3.52 -3.45
C PRO A 52 -3.48 3.55 -4.78
N MET A 53 -4.57 2.77 -4.86
CA MET A 53 -5.37 2.67 -6.09
C MET A 53 -6.05 4.00 -6.44
N ARG A 54 -6.47 4.78 -5.44
CA ARG A 54 -7.01 6.14 -5.62
C ARG A 54 -5.91 7.18 -5.80
N SER A 55 -4.88 7.16 -4.95
CA SER A 55 -3.80 8.14 -4.92
C SER A 55 -3.00 8.16 -6.23
N CYS A 56 -2.65 6.97 -6.74
CA CYS A 56 -1.93 6.82 -8.00
C CYS A 56 -2.86 6.83 -9.22
N GLY A 57 -4.15 6.57 -9.02
CA GLY A 57 -5.17 6.43 -10.07
C GLY A 57 -5.45 7.70 -10.89
N GLY A 58 -5.08 8.87 -10.38
CA GLY A 58 -5.20 10.13 -11.12
C GLY A 58 -4.20 10.29 -12.26
N CYS A 59 -3.07 9.56 -12.21
CA CYS A 59 -1.99 9.64 -13.19
C CYS A 59 -1.67 8.29 -13.86
N HIS A 60 -1.97 7.19 -13.19
CA HIS A 60 -1.77 5.83 -13.69
C HIS A 60 -3.11 5.10 -13.77
N ASP A 61 -3.26 4.23 -14.78
CA ASP A 61 -4.37 3.29 -14.81
C ASP A 61 -4.08 2.15 -13.81
N THR A 62 -4.31 2.42 -12.53
CA THR A 62 -4.02 1.50 -11.42
C THR A 62 -4.81 0.20 -11.56
N LYS A 63 -6.05 0.27 -12.07
CA LYS A 63 -6.88 -0.91 -12.33
C LYS A 63 -6.26 -1.80 -13.41
N TRP A 64 -5.80 -1.21 -14.52
CA TRP A 64 -5.12 -1.96 -15.56
C TRP A 64 -3.82 -2.58 -15.04
N ILE A 65 -3.03 -1.82 -14.28
CA ILE A 65 -1.77 -2.30 -13.69
C ILE A 65 -2.02 -3.51 -12.77
N GLU A 66 -3.00 -3.42 -11.86
CA GLU A 66 -3.34 -4.52 -10.95
C GLU A 66 -3.83 -5.76 -11.72
N ALA A 67 -4.79 -5.58 -12.64
CA ALA A 67 -5.38 -6.67 -13.40
C ALA A 67 -4.36 -7.39 -14.32
N HIS A 68 -3.26 -6.74 -14.66
CA HIS A 68 -2.18 -7.30 -15.49
C HIS A 68 -0.91 -7.60 -14.69
N SER A 69 -1.02 -7.68 -13.36
CA SER A 69 0.08 -8.04 -12.47
C SER A 69 -0.05 -9.48 -11.99
N PRO A 70 0.81 -10.42 -12.46
CA PRO A 70 0.84 -11.77 -11.92
C PRO A 70 1.28 -11.80 -10.44
N HIS A 71 1.97 -10.76 -9.96
CA HIS A 71 2.34 -10.62 -8.54
C HIS A 71 1.12 -10.35 -7.65
N SER A 72 0.03 -9.82 -8.21
CA SER A 72 -1.23 -9.58 -7.50
C SER A 72 -2.20 -10.74 -7.63
N SER A 73 -2.37 -11.27 -8.85
CA SER A 73 -3.29 -12.38 -9.07
C SER A 73 -2.81 -13.67 -8.43
N LEU A 74 -1.50 -13.93 -8.41
CA LEU A 74 -0.90 -15.21 -8.01
C LEU A 74 -1.67 -16.43 -8.57
N GLY A 75 -2.13 -16.33 -9.82
CA GLY A 75 -2.88 -17.39 -10.50
C GLY A 75 -4.39 -17.42 -10.21
N LEU A 76 -4.96 -16.43 -9.53
CA LEU A 76 -6.43 -16.30 -9.40
C LEU A 76 -7.08 -16.26 -10.80
N GLY A 77 -8.12 -17.08 -10.99
CA GLY A 77 -8.86 -17.19 -12.26
C GLY A 77 -8.16 -18.02 -13.33
N GLU A 78 -6.91 -18.47 -13.10
CA GLU A 78 -6.28 -19.46 -13.97
C GLU A 78 -6.85 -20.85 -13.67
N PRO A 79 -7.12 -21.68 -14.70
CA PRO A 79 -7.64 -23.03 -14.48
C PRO A 79 -6.63 -23.85 -13.68
N GLY A 80 -7.05 -24.36 -12.53
CA GLY A 80 -6.28 -25.33 -11.75
C GLY A 80 -6.26 -26.74 -12.38
N GLY A 81 -5.16 -27.48 -12.21
CA GLY A 81 -5.03 -28.95 -12.44
C GLY A 81 -3.99 -29.38 -13.50
N ARG A 82 -3.21 -30.50 -13.40
CA ARG A 82 -3.43 -31.91 -12.93
C ARG A 82 -3.01 -32.23 -11.47
N GLU A 83 -3.37 -33.44 -11.00
CA GLU A 83 -3.46 -34.01 -9.62
C GLU A 83 -2.49 -33.54 -8.53
N TYR A 84 -1.27 -33.08 -8.84
CA TYR A 84 -0.32 -32.68 -7.81
C TYR A 84 0.20 -31.23 -7.87
N ASP A 85 -0.08 -30.41 -8.91
CA ASP A 85 0.33 -28.98 -8.95
C ASP A 85 0.11 -28.31 -10.33
N ALA A 86 -0.89 -27.44 -10.55
CA ALA A 86 -0.83 -26.52 -11.70
C ALA A 86 -1.45 -25.14 -11.45
N GLY A 87 -0.65 -24.11 -11.76
CA GLY A 87 -0.84 -22.66 -11.66
C GLY A 87 0.52 -21.97 -11.35
N PRO A 88 0.83 -20.77 -11.88
CA PRO A 88 2.09 -20.06 -11.65
C PRO A 88 2.20 -19.39 -10.27
N GLY A 89 1.14 -19.41 -9.46
CA GLY A 89 1.11 -18.73 -8.16
C GLY A 89 0.60 -19.57 -7.00
N SER A 90 0.49 -18.92 -5.84
CA SER A 90 0.25 -19.55 -4.53
C SER A 90 -1.22 -19.77 -4.19
N ILE A 91 -2.15 -19.29 -5.02
CA ILE A 91 -3.60 -19.50 -4.86
C ILE A 91 -4.02 -20.65 -5.78
N ASN A 92 -4.93 -21.52 -5.33
CA ASN A 92 -5.32 -22.76 -6.02
C ASN A 92 -4.22 -23.82 -6.22
N ARG A 93 -3.12 -23.73 -5.47
CA ARG A 93 -2.00 -24.67 -5.58
C ARG A 93 -1.55 -25.15 -4.20
N PHE A 94 -1.09 -26.40 -4.13
CA PHE A 94 -0.39 -26.92 -2.95
C PHE A 94 1.06 -26.42 -2.99
N ASP A 95 1.50 -25.72 -1.94
CA ASP A 95 2.91 -25.33 -1.83
C ASP A 95 3.63 -26.33 -0.90
N PRO A 96 4.53 -27.19 -1.40
CA PRO A 96 5.23 -28.19 -0.58
C PRO A 96 6.23 -27.58 0.41
N LEU A 97 6.50 -26.27 0.36
CA LEU A 97 7.35 -25.58 1.33
C LEU A 97 6.54 -25.05 2.52
N THR A 98 5.30 -24.66 2.28
CA THR A 98 4.42 -24.11 3.33
C THR A 98 3.36 -25.10 3.79
N TYR A 99 3.14 -26.19 3.04
CA TYR A 99 2.09 -27.20 3.23
C TYR A 99 0.68 -26.62 3.28
N ASP A 100 0.54 -25.43 2.72
CA ASP A 100 -0.64 -24.61 2.80
C ASP A 100 -1.35 -24.63 1.44
N ARG A 101 -2.67 -24.86 1.43
CA ARG A 101 -3.51 -24.84 0.22
C ARG A 101 -4.79 -24.05 0.46
N VAL A 102 -4.93 -22.92 -0.25
CA VAL A 102 -6.24 -22.30 -0.44
C VAL A 102 -6.94 -23.11 -1.53
N SER A 103 -7.90 -23.95 -1.13
CA SER A 103 -8.75 -24.70 -2.07
C SER A 103 -10.09 -23.98 -2.20
N PHE A 104 -10.66 -23.93 -3.41
CA PHE A 104 -12.04 -23.46 -3.61
C PHE A 104 -13.06 -24.62 -3.60
N ASP A 105 -12.59 -25.87 -3.75
CA ASP A 105 -13.40 -27.10 -3.73
C ASP A 105 -12.86 -28.13 -2.70
N GLY A 106 -13.72 -28.73 -1.87
CA GLY A 106 -13.37 -29.91 -1.03
C GLY A 106 -12.68 -29.64 0.32
N GLU A 107 -11.92 -30.61 0.86
CA GLU A 107 -11.26 -30.52 2.19
C GLU A 107 -10.20 -29.40 2.21
N PHE A 108 -10.52 -28.32 2.94
CA PHE A 108 -9.80 -27.05 3.03
C PHE A 108 -8.64 -27.11 4.05
N THR A 109 -7.64 -26.23 3.90
CA THR A 109 -6.64 -25.99 4.97
C THR A 109 -6.76 -24.61 5.64
N PHE A 110 -7.16 -23.52 4.96
CA PHE A 110 -7.55 -22.22 5.56
C PHE A 110 -8.01 -21.20 4.47
N GLY A 111 -8.63 -20.09 4.87
CA GLY A 111 -9.21 -19.07 3.96
C GLY A 111 -8.21 -18.00 3.48
N ILE A 112 -8.65 -17.13 2.57
CA ILE A 112 -7.82 -16.05 2.00
C ILE A 112 -7.31 -15.08 3.07
N ALA A 113 -8.13 -14.78 4.08
CA ALA A 113 -7.71 -13.95 5.20
C ALA A 113 -6.54 -14.59 5.98
N ASP A 114 -6.60 -15.89 6.26
CA ASP A 114 -5.50 -16.60 6.92
C ASP A 114 -4.24 -16.65 6.04
N TRP A 115 -4.42 -16.78 4.73
CA TRP A 115 -3.32 -16.70 3.77
C TRP A 115 -2.64 -15.34 3.84
N LEU A 116 -3.40 -14.25 3.82
CA LEU A 116 -2.83 -12.90 3.93
C LEU A 116 -2.13 -12.67 5.27
N LYS A 117 -2.71 -13.16 6.38
CA LYS A 117 -2.08 -13.07 7.71
C LYS A 117 -0.75 -13.82 7.78
N ARG A 118 -0.66 -15.00 7.16
CA ARG A 118 0.52 -15.87 7.24
C ARG A 118 1.57 -15.56 6.16
N HIS A 119 1.13 -15.34 4.93
CA HIS A 119 1.98 -15.27 3.73
C HIS A 119 1.92 -13.92 3.02
N GLY A 120 1.00 -13.04 3.39
CA GLY A 120 0.81 -11.74 2.71
C GLY A 120 2.06 -10.88 2.65
N ALA A 121 3.04 -11.11 3.53
CA ALA A 121 4.34 -10.45 3.46
C ALA A 121 5.06 -10.68 2.11
N ARG A 122 4.76 -11.77 1.41
CA ARG A 122 5.30 -12.17 0.10
C ARG A 122 4.44 -11.71 -1.08
N HIS A 123 3.31 -11.06 -0.83
CA HIS A 123 2.34 -10.62 -1.83
C HIS A 123 2.30 -9.09 -1.90
N VAL A 124 2.13 -8.53 -3.10
CA VAL A 124 2.15 -7.07 -3.28
C VAL A 124 0.80 -6.40 -2.98
N GLY A 125 -0.23 -7.17 -2.63
CA GLY A 125 -1.61 -6.69 -2.57
C GLY A 125 -2.31 -6.73 -3.93
N GLY A 126 -3.60 -6.42 -3.94
CA GLY A 126 -4.47 -6.53 -5.11
C GLY A 126 -4.90 -7.96 -5.42
N GLY A 127 -5.60 -8.15 -6.54
CA GLY A 127 -6.04 -9.49 -6.97
C GLY A 127 -6.98 -10.14 -5.95
N PHE A 128 -6.68 -11.39 -5.55
CA PHE A 128 -7.48 -12.13 -4.57
C PHE A 128 -7.56 -11.48 -3.19
N ALA A 129 -6.74 -10.45 -2.92
CA ALA A 129 -6.79 -9.69 -1.68
C ALA A 129 -7.81 -8.54 -1.72
N THR A 130 -8.47 -8.30 -2.87
CA THR A 130 -9.48 -7.24 -3.09
C THR A 130 -10.78 -7.75 -3.69
N HIS A 131 -10.76 -8.87 -4.41
CA HIS A 131 -11.95 -9.50 -5.00
C HIS A 131 -11.89 -11.03 -5.00
N ASP A 132 -13.05 -11.68 -5.17
CA ASP A 132 -13.15 -13.13 -5.36
C ASP A 132 -12.80 -13.58 -6.79
N ALA A 133 -12.94 -14.88 -7.07
CA ALA A 133 -12.64 -15.45 -8.38
C ALA A 133 -13.57 -14.96 -9.51
N ASP A 134 -14.77 -14.48 -9.19
CA ASP A 134 -15.74 -13.92 -10.14
C ASP A 134 -15.57 -12.39 -10.31
N GLY A 135 -14.62 -11.79 -9.58
CA GLY A 135 -14.36 -10.35 -9.60
C GLY A 135 -15.22 -9.54 -8.66
N THR A 136 -15.99 -10.18 -7.77
CA THR A 136 -16.81 -9.50 -6.76
C THR A 136 -15.88 -8.91 -5.69
N PRO A 137 -16.00 -7.61 -5.35
CA PRO A 137 -15.22 -7.03 -4.25
C PRO A 137 -15.43 -7.79 -2.94
N LEU A 138 -14.37 -8.04 -2.18
CA LEU A 138 -14.47 -8.84 -0.94
C LEU A 138 -15.39 -8.19 0.11
N THR A 139 -15.48 -6.86 0.12
CA THR A 139 -16.35 -6.08 0.99
C THR A 139 -17.84 -6.22 0.67
N ASP A 140 -18.16 -6.74 -0.52
CA ASP A 140 -19.52 -6.91 -1.04
C ASP A 140 -20.00 -8.36 -0.90
N LEU A 141 -19.14 -9.28 -0.44
CA LEU A 141 -19.48 -10.69 -0.25
C LEU A 141 -20.42 -10.88 0.95
N GLU A 142 -21.33 -11.84 0.83
CA GLU A 142 -22.13 -12.28 1.96
C GLU A 142 -21.26 -13.07 2.95
N SER A 143 -21.17 -12.56 4.16
CA SER A 143 -20.39 -13.16 5.25
C SER A 143 -20.89 -14.58 5.59
N ALA A 144 -20.02 -15.58 5.42
CA ALA A 144 -20.33 -16.97 5.70
C ALA A 144 -19.13 -17.73 6.28
N LYS A 145 -19.38 -18.69 7.19
CA LYS A 145 -18.36 -19.59 7.75
C LYS A 145 -17.92 -20.71 6.79
N ALA A 146 -18.08 -20.50 5.49
CA ALA A 146 -17.79 -21.48 4.45
C ALA A 146 -17.28 -20.76 3.21
N GLY A 147 -16.45 -21.43 2.41
CA GLY A 147 -15.88 -20.85 1.18
C GLY A 147 -14.63 -20.02 1.45
N ALA A 148 -13.63 -20.13 0.58
CA ALA A 148 -12.28 -19.62 0.84
C ALA A 148 -12.19 -18.10 1.07
N PHE A 149 -13.15 -17.32 0.54
CA PHE A 149 -13.12 -15.87 0.65
C PHE A 149 -13.82 -15.31 1.88
N THR A 150 -14.70 -16.05 2.57
CA THR A 150 -15.56 -15.46 3.62
C THR A 150 -15.30 -16.00 5.01
N HIS A 151 -14.41 -17.00 5.15
CA HIS A 151 -14.02 -17.57 6.44
C HIS A 151 -12.53 -17.37 6.75
N ALA A 152 -12.22 -17.48 8.03
CA ALA A 152 -10.88 -17.66 8.58
C ALA A 152 -10.89 -18.78 9.63
N LEU A 153 -9.72 -19.20 10.10
CA LEU A 153 -9.60 -20.13 11.23
C LEU A 153 -9.46 -19.38 12.55
N GLY A 154 -10.27 -19.77 13.53
CA GLY A 154 -10.14 -19.35 14.92
C GLY A 154 -8.94 -20.00 15.62
N ASP A 155 -8.66 -19.57 16.85
CA ASP A 155 -7.55 -20.11 17.66
C ASP A 155 -7.71 -21.60 17.98
N ASP A 156 -8.94 -22.11 17.97
CA ASP A 156 -9.29 -23.52 18.16
C ASP A 156 -9.24 -24.32 16.84
N GLY A 157 -8.93 -23.67 15.72
CA GLY A 157 -8.92 -24.28 14.39
C GLY A 157 -10.30 -24.38 13.74
N GLU A 158 -11.36 -23.90 14.38
CA GLU A 158 -12.71 -23.88 13.81
C GLU A 158 -12.90 -22.72 12.83
N ALA A 159 -13.76 -22.92 11.83
CA ALA A 159 -14.07 -21.86 10.88
C ALA A 159 -14.89 -20.72 11.54
N VAL A 160 -14.40 -19.50 11.41
CA VAL A 160 -15.08 -18.26 11.80
C VAL A 160 -15.36 -17.40 10.58
N VAL A 161 -16.36 -16.54 10.67
CA VAL A 161 -16.64 -15.56 9.61
C VAL A 161 -15.49 -14.55 9.57
N TRP A 162 -14.99 -14.25 8.38
CA TRP A 162 -14.11 -13.12 8.16
C TRP A 162 -14.91 -11.91 7.66
N ASP A 163 -14.75 -10.77 8.33
CA ASP A 163 -15.42 -9.53 7.97
C ASP A 163 -14.48 -8.60 7.18
N TRP A 164 -14.67 -8.54 5.86
CA TRP A 164 -13.91 -7.65 4.97
C TRP A 164 -14.29 -6.18 5.12
N GLN A 165 -15.50 -5.87 5.59
CA GLN A 165 -15.89 -4.48 5.86
C GLN A 165 -15.14 -3.94 7.09
N ALA A 166 -14.89 -4.79 8.08
CA ALA A 166 -14.11 -4.42 9.26
C ALA A 166 -12.59 -4.40 9.00
N SER A 167 -12.05 -5.41 8.31
CA SER A 167 -10.61 -5.52 8.05
C SER A 167 -10.12 -4.64 6.89
N GLY A 168 -11.01 -4.27 5.98
CA GLY A 168 -10.65 -3.73 4.67
C GLY A 168 -9.97 -4.79 3.79
N THR A 169 -9.50 -4.36 2.62
CA THR A 169 -8.79 -5.21 1.65
C THR A 169 -7.36 -4.74 1.47
N ALA A 170 -6.44 -5.66 1.19
CA ALA A 170 -5.06 -5.27 0.90
C ALA A 170 -4.94 -4.88 -0.59
N GLU A 171 -5.16 -3.59 -0.89
CA GLU A 171 -4.95 -3.02 -2.23
C GLU A 171 -3.51 -3.24 -2.73
N MET A 172 -3.31 -3.19 -4.05
CA MET A 172 -1.97 -3.18 -4.65
C MET A 172 -1.14 -2.08 -3.99
N ASN A 173 -0.06 -2.48 -3.32
CA ASN A 173 0.76 -1.56 -2.54
C ASN A 173 1.92 -1.03 -3.39
N CYS A 174 1.66 0.05 -4.12
CA CYS A 174 2.65 0.72 -4.97
C CYS A 174 3.91 1.17 -4.18
N PHE A 175 3.75 1.46 -2.88
CA PHE A 175 4.83 1.99 -2.04
C PHE A 175 5.94 0.96 -1.76
N LEU A 176 5.66 -0.34 -1.89
CA LEU A 176 6.68 -1.39 -1.75
C LEU A 176 7.85 -1.22 -2.73
N CYS A 177 7.57 -0.68 -3.92
CA CYS A 177 8.57 -0.51 -4.97
C CYS A 177 8.92 0.96 -5.24
N HIS A 178 8.00 1.88 -4.95
CA HIS A 178 8.14 3.30 -5.26
C HIS A 178 8.58 4.17 -4.08
N LEU A 179 8.74 3.61 -2.87
CA LEU A 179 9.42 4.31 -1.79
C LEU A 179 10.89 3.88 -1.68
N PRO A 180 11.79 4.81 -1.35
CA PRO A 180 13.19 4.48 -1.08
C PRO A 180 13.34 3.68 0.22
N THR A 181 12.47 3.90 1.20
CA THR A 181 12.53 3.28 2.53
C THR A 181 11.14 2.81 3.00
N PRO A 182 10.55 1.81 2.32
CA PRO A 182 9.28 1.23 2.74
C PRO A 182 9.43 0.51 4.07
N ASP A 183 8.48 0.69 4.99
CA ASP A 183 8.46 -0.01 6.28
C ASP A 183 7.80 -1.38 6.14
N ASP A 184 8.62 -2.38 5.78
CA ASP A 184 8.16 -3.76 5.66
C ASP A 184 7.82 -4.38 7.03
N GLN A 185 8.37 -3.89 8.14
CA GLN A 185 8.06 -4.41 9.48
C GLN A 185 6.64 -4.02 9.88
N ALA A 186 6.30 -2.73 9.80
CA ALA A 186 4.96 -2.24 10.10
C ALA A 186 3.90 -2.87 9.18
N ARG A 187 4.22 -3.01 7.89
CA ARG A 187 3.37 -3.70 6.91
C ARG A 187 3.08 -5.15 7.33
N ARG A 188 4.09 -5.92 7.73
CA ARG A 188 3.93 -7.31 8.19
C ARG A 188 3.07 -7.42 9.45
N LEU A 189 3.19 -6.48 10.37
CA LEU A 189 2.35 -6.44 11.58
C LEU A 189 0.88 -6.19 11.20
N ALA A 190 0.60 -5.24 10.32
CA ALA A 190 -0.76 -4.99 9.83
C ALA A 190 -1.38 -6.23 9.16
N LEU A 191 -0.60 -6.95 8.33
CA LEU A 191 -1.02 -8.21 7.72
C LEU A 191 -1.33 -9.29 8.76
N ALA A 192 -0.41 -9.54 9.70
CA ALA A 192 -0.56 -10.57 10.73
C ALA A 192 -1.78 -10.33 11.63
N GLU A 193 -2.07 -9.05 11.92
CA GLU A 193 -3.22 -8.62 12.72
C GLU A 193 -4.53 -8.54 11.92
N GLY A 194 -4.50 -8.81 10.61
CA GLY A 194 -5.69 -8.77 9.75
C GLY A 194 -6.23 -7.37 9.46
N ARG A 195 -5.43 -6.32 9.70
CA ARG A 195 -5.73 -4.94 9.32
C ARG A 195 -5.38 -4.71 7.84
N PHE A 196 -6.05 -5.40 6.94
CA PHE A 196 -5.68 -5.43 5.53
C PHE A 196 -5.80 -4.07 4.84
N GLY A 197 -6.83 -3.28 5.17
CA GLY A 197 -6.99 -1.91 4.65
C GLY A 197 -5.87 -0.95 5.10
N ASP A 198 -5.15 -1.27 6.18
CA ASP A 198 -4.06 -0.45 6.71
C ASP A 198 -2.69 -0.76 6.08
N VAL A 199 -2.55 -1.88 5.37
CA VAL A 199 -1.26 -2.45 4.96
C VAL A 199 -0.43 -1.48 4.11
N ALA A 200 -1.09 -0.75 3.20
CA ALA A 200 -0.43 0.26 2.38
C ALA A 200 0.07 1.44 3.24
N THR A 201 -0.78 1.98 4.11
CA THR A 201 -0.42 3.08 5.01
C THR A 201 0.71 2.71 5.96
N ALA A 202 0.68 1.50 6.51
CA ALA A 202 1.73 1.01 7.40
C ALA A 202 3.12 1.03 6.73
N THR A 203 3.17 0.85 5.41
CA THR A 203 4.43 0.90 4.61
C THR A 203 5.04 2.30 4.58
N LEU A 204 4.23 3.35 4.78
CA LEU A 204 4.65 4.76 4.74
C LEU A 204 5.38 5.23 6.02
N GLN A 205 5.29 4.47 7.12
CA GLN A 205 5.84 4.88 8.42
C GLN A 205 7.36 5.06 8.41
N GLY A 206 8.08 4.21 7.69
CA GLY A 206 9.54 4.27 7.56
C GLY A 206 10.05 5.49 6.80
N ALA A 207 9.17 6.13 6.02
CA ALA A 207 9.44 7.40 5.36
C ALA A 207 8.96 8.62 6.19
N GLY A 208 8.35 8.40 7.36
CA GLY A 208 7.77 9.46 8.20
C GLY A 208 6.53 10.12 7.59
N VAL A 209 5.91 9.51 6.58
CA VAL A 209 4.75 10.08 5.86
C VAL A 209 3.45 9.81 6.62
N ALA A 210 3.36 8.66 7.31
CA ALA A 210 2.22 8.30 8.12
C ALA A 210 2.67 7.85 9.51
N GLU A 211 1.80 8.05 10.50
CA GLU A 211 1.96 7.59 11.87
C GLU A 211 0.64 6.98 12.35
N GLN A 212 0.69 5.77 12.92
CA GLN A 212 -0.51 5.15 13.46
C GLN A 212 -0.96 5.86 14.74
N THR A 213 -2.27 6.09 14.86
CA THR A 213 -2.91 6.67 16.05
C THR A 213 -3.87 5.67 16.69
N ALA A 214 -4.50 6.03 17.80
CA ALA A 214 -5.47 5.16 18.47
C ALA A 214 -6.74 4.88 17.63
N SER A 215 -7.07 5.73 16.66
CA SER A 215 -8.33 5.64 15.91
C SER A 215 -8.16 5.78 14.39
N GLY A 216 -6.94 5.66 13.86
CA GLY A 216 -6.65 5.89 12.44
C GLY A 216 -5.20 6.32 12.22
N TRP A 217 -4.99 7.25 11.31
CA TRP A 217 -3.66 7.66 10.85
C TRP A 217 -3.47 9.18 10.92
N ASN A 218 -2.26 9.59 11.30
CA ASN A 218 -1.77 10.95 11.16
C ASN A 218 -0.76 11.01 9.99
N TYR A 219 -0.67 12.16 9.33
CA TYR A 219 0.19 12.36 8.16
C TYR A 219 1.02 13.65 8.30
N PRO A 220 2.04 13.65 9.19
CA PRO A 220 2.74 14.87 9.60
C PRO A 220 3.57 15.52 8.50
N GLY A 221 3.85 14.80 7.40
CA GLY A 221 4.60 15.27 6.24
C GLY A 221 3.76 15.58 5.00
N VAL A 222 2.43 15.58 5.12
CA VAL A 222 1.50 15.72 3.99
C VAL A 222 0.68 16.99 4.15
N ALA A 223 0.47 17.73 3.06
CA ALA A 223 -0.30 18.96 3.05
C ALA A 223 -1.79 18.71 3.37
N PRO A 224 -2.56 19.74 3.81
CA PRO A 224 -3.99 19.58 4.15
C PRO A 224 -4.91 19.16 2.99
N ASP A 225 -4.45 19.28 1.75
CA ASP A 225 -5.10 18.76 0.56
C ASP A 225 -4.56 17.38 0.15
N GLY A 226 -3.59 16.81 0.87
CA GLY A 226 -3.09 15.46 0.69
C GLY A 226 -1.82 15.34 -0.13
N THR A 227 -1.20 16.45 -0.56
CA THR A 227 0.03 16.42 -1.36
C THR A 227 1.31 16.30 -0.54
#